data_AF-A0ABD5M1M0-F1
#
_entry.id   AF-A0ABD5M1M0-F1
#
_cell.length_a   1.000
_cell.length_b   1.000
_cell.length_c   1.000
_cell.angle_alpha   90.00
_cell.angle_beta   90.00
_cell.angle_gamma   90.00
#
_symmetry.space_group_name_H-M   'P 1'
#
loop_
_entity.id
_entity.type
_entity.pdbx_description
1 polymer ?
#
loop_
_entity_poly.entity_id
_entity_poly.type
_entity_poly.pdbx_seq_one_letter_code
_entity_poly.pdbx_strand_id
1 'polypeptide(L)'
;MEAAYVFRVAVGLDPADAAVEPDRFETTMEIPAPEPGTDGWRFFRDRLWRGEIGDEPSFRRLAAERLGVASAPGVEVVAADFRELRTDEAYRNALTDAIAADLGPFNADSVDEVLRKYLGSSVHVRD
;
A
#
# COMPACT_ATOMS: atom_id res chain seq x y z
N MET A 1 17.40 -4.41 -5.63
CA MET A 1 16.23 -4.68 -4.79
C MET A 1 15.20 -3.65 -5.16
N GLU A 2 14.19 -4.08 -5.89
CA GLU A 2 13.08 -3.27 -6.34
C GLU A 2 11.79 -3.83 -5.78
N ALA A 3 11.02 -2.99 -5.09
CA ALA A 3 9.69 -3.34 -4.64
C ALA A 3 8.80 -2.12 -4.50
N ALA A 4 7.50 -2.32 -4.74
CA ALA A 4 6.47 -1.31 -4.59
C ALA A 4 5.16 -1.93 -4.08
N TYR A 5 4.49 -1.20 -3.20
CA TYR A 5 3.10 -1.45 -2.85
C TYR A 5 2.21 -0.83 -3.92
N VAL A 6 1.44 -1.67 -4.61
CA VAL A 6 0.56 -1.25 -5.69
C VAL A 6 -0.86 -1.13 -5.15
N PHE A 7 -1.46 0.04 -5.38
CA PHE A 7 -2.83 0.36 -5.00
C PHE A 7 -3.64 0.75 -6.22
N ARG A 8 -4.90 0.33 -6.25
CA ARG A 8 -5.91 0.99 -7.07
C ARG A 8 -6.48 2.13 -6.25
N VAL A 9 -6.58 3.30 -6.85
CA VAL A 9 -7.09 4.51 -6.18
C VAL A 9 -8.18 5.10 -7.04
N ALA A 10 -9.33 5.40 -6.45
CA ALA A 10 -10.38 6.17 -7.10
C ALA A 10 -10.29 7.63 -6.66
N VAL A 11 -10.28 8.53 -7.63
CA VAL A 11 -10.27 9.98 -7.42
C VAL A 11 -11.61 10.53 -7.88
N GLY A 12 -12.24 11.32 -7.02
CA GLY A 12 -13.44 12.11 -7.30
C GLY A 12 -13.09 13.58 -7.55
N LEU A 13 -13.85 14.21 -8.43
CA LEU A 13 -13.77 15.61 -8.82
C LEU A 13 -15.11 16.29 -8.50
N ASP A 14 -15.09 17.28 -7.61
CA ASP A 14 -16.25 18.12 -7.24
C ASP A 14 -15.86 19.62 -7.30
N PRO A 15 -15.60 20.16 -8.51
CA PRO A 15 -15.22 21.56 -8.66
C PRO A 15 -16.42 22.49 -8.46
N ALA A 16 -16.21 23.60 -7.76
CA ALA A 16 -17.29 24.55 -7.41
C ALA A 16 -17.96 25.22 -8.63
N ASP A 17 -17.20 25.45 -9.71
CA ASP A 17 -17.61 26.29 -10.84
C ASP A 17 -17.72 25.52 -12.16
N ALA A 18 -17.74 24.18 -12.14
CA ALA A 18 -17.83 23.36 -13.34
C ALA A 18 -18.62 22.06 -13.11
N ALA A 19 -19.30 21.56 -14.14
CA ALA A 19 -19.83 20.21 -14.16
C ALA A 19 -18.81 19.27 -14.85
N VAL A 20 -18.53 18.12 -14.25
CA VAL A 20 -17.57 17.14 -14.76
C VAL A 20 -18.27 15.79 -14.92
N GLU A 21 -18.06 15.14 -16.06
CA GLU A 21 -18.53 13.78 -16.33
C GLU A 21 -17.47 13.05 -17.18
N PRO A 22 -16.91 11.92 -16.72
CA PRO A 22 -17.13 11.33 -15.40
C PRO A 22 -16.49 12.17 -14.29
N ASP A 23 -17.17 12.31 -13.15
CA ASP A 23 -16.66 12.96 -11.94
C ASP A 23 -15.73 12.05 -11.12
N ARG A 24 -15.61 10.78 -11.49
CA ARG A 24 -14.76 9.78 -10.83
C ARG A 24 -13.96 8.98 -11.84
N PHE A 25 -12.69 8.76 -11.53
CA PHE A 25 -11.84 7.85 -12.30
C PHE A 25 -10.94 7.01 -11.39
N GLU A 26 -10.46 5.88 -11.90
CA GLU A 26 -9.51 5.01 -11.21
C GLU A 26 -8.11 5.18 -11.78
N THR A 27 -7.11 5.08 -10.92
CA THR A 27 -5.70 5.08 -11.28
C THR A 27 -4.92 4.05 -10.46
N THR A 28 -3.71 3.73 -10.90
CA THR A 28 -2.75 2.90 -10.15
C THR A 28 -1.74 3.80 -9.48
N MET A 29 -1.60 3.65 -8.16
CA MET A 29 -0.58 4.31 -7.37
C MET A 29 0.43 3.27 -6.89
N GLU A 30 1.71 3.54 -7.13
CA GLU A 30 2.81 2.72 -6.62
C GLU A 30 3.55 3.50 -5.53
N ILE A 31 3.65 2.91 -4.35
CA ILE A 31 4.48 3.45 -3.26
C ILE A 31 5.74 2.58 -3.16
N PRO A 32 6.95 3.14 -3.37
CA PRO A 32 8.19 2.39 -3.20
C PRO A 32 8.26 1.75 -1.81
N ALA A 33 8.56 0.46 -1.76
CA ALA A 33 8.69 -0.26 -0.50
C ALA A 33 10.09 0.01 0.09
N PRO A 34 10.20 0.51 1.33
CA PRO A 34 11.50 0.74 1.95
C PRO A 34 12.27 -0.57 2.15
N GLU A 35 13.60 -0.49 2.16
CA GLU A 35 14.46 -1.65 2.35
C GLU A 35 14.16 -2.37 3.67
N PRO A 36 13.97 -3.71 3.68
CA PRO A 36 13.69 -4.46 4.90
C PRO A 36 14.75 -4.23 5.98
N GLY A 37 14.31 -3.96 7.21
CA GLY A 37 15.19 -3.64 8.34
C GLY A 37 15.53 -2.17 8.50
N THR A 38 15.17 -1.29 7.55
CA THR A 38 15.39 0.17 7.63
C THR A 38 14.15 0.92 8.12
N ASP A 39 14.28 2.16 8.60
CA ASP A 39 13.14 2.91 9.13
C ASP A 39 11.94 2.96 8.15
N GLY A 40 10.76 2.55 8.65
CA GLY A 40 9.52 2.54 7.86
C GLY A 40 9.26 1.29 7.01
N TRP A 41 10.17 0.30 6.98
CA TRP A 41 10.02 -0.94 6.18
C TRP A 41 8.76 -1.76 6.51
N ARG A 42 8.20 -1.58 7.71
CA ARG A 42 7.00 -2.28 8.19
C ARG A 42 5.69 -1.63 7.69
N PHE A 43 5.74 -0.85 6.61
CA PHE A 43 4.55 -0.23 6.01
C PHE A 43 3.37 -1.19 5.86
N PHE A 44 3.62 -2.40 5.36
CA PHE A 44 2.59 -3.44 5.21
C PHE A 44 1.93 -3.83 6.55
N ARG A 45 2.71 -3.94 7.62
CA ARG A 45 2.20 -4.25 8.96
C ARG A 45 1.30 -3.15 9.50
N ASP A 46 1.69 -1.91 9.24
CA ASP A 46 1.03 -0.74 9.80
C ASP A 46 -0.23 -0.34 9.01
N ARG A 47 -0.37 -0.79 7.75
CA ARG A 47 -1.45 -0.36 6.85
C ARG A 47 -2.36 -1.48 6.36
N LEU A 48 -1.88 -2.72 6.32
CA LEU A 48 -2.60 -3.82 5.69
C LEU A 48 -3.04 -4.86 6.71
N TRP A 49 -4.11 -5.58 6.40
CA TRP A 49 -4.56 -6.74 7.15
C TRP A 49 -5.25 -7.71 6.19
N ARG A 50 -4.72 -8.94 6.10
CA ARG A 50 -5.20 -10.01 5.21
C ARG A 50 -5.32 -9.59 3.74
N GLY A 51 -4.42 -8.73 3.26
CA GLY A 51 -4.43 -8.22 1.89
C GLY A 51 -5.39 -7.05 1.66
N GLU A 52 -5.98 -6.49 2.70
CA GLU A 52 -6.87 -5.33 2.64
C GLU A 52 -6.27 -4.15 3.41
N ILE A 53 -6.73 -2.94 3.11
CA ILE A 53 -6.35 -1.74 3.86
C ILE A 53 -7.08 -1.74 5.22
N GLY A 54 -6.33 -1.66 6.32
CA GLY A 54 -6.89 -1.78 7.67
C GLY A 54 -7.73 -0.57 8.12
N ASP A 55 -7.25 0.64 7.84
CA ASP A 55 -7.94 1.91 8.12
C ASP A 55 -8.05 2.71 6.82
N GLU A 56 -9.14 2.49 6.10
CA GLU A 56 -9.40 3.08 4.78
C GLU A 56 -9.48 4.62 4.81
N PRO A 57 -10.16 5.27 5.77
CA PRO A 57 -10.16 6.74 5.87
C PRO A 57 -8.77 7.33 6.12
N SER A 58 -7.94 6.69 6.96
CA SER A 58 -6.55 7.11 7.17
C SER A 58 -5.69 6.89 5.94
N PHE A 59 -5.90 5.79 5.23
CA PHE A 59 -5.17 5.51 4.01
C PHE A 59 -5.53 6.46 2.87
N ARG A 60 -6.80 6.86 2.73
CA ARG A 60 -7.21 7.87 1.74
C ARG A 60 -6.47 9.19 1.91
N ARG A 61 -6.28 9.64 3.16
CA ARG A 61 -5.48 10.84 3.45
C ARG A 61 -4.03 10.66 3.00
N LEU A 62 -3.41 9.53 3.35
CA LEU A 62 -2.07 9.19 2.88
C LEU A 62 -1.98 9.17 1.34
N ALA A 63 -2.94 8.53 0.67
CA ALA A 63 -2.99 8.46 -0.78
C ALA A 63 -3.11 9.86 -1.41
N ALA A 64 -3.97 10.73 -0.84
CA ALA A 64 -4.12 12.10 -1.29
C ALA A 64 -2.83 12.92 -1.11
N GLU A 65 -2.11 12.73 0.00
CA GLU A 65 -0.80 13.34 0.23
C GLU A 65 0.23 12.87 -0.79
N ARG A 66 0.30 11.56 -1.07
CA ARG A 66 1.24 10.96 -2.03
C ARG A 66 0.96 11.40 -3.47
N LEU A 67 -0.31 11.55 -3.83
CA LEU A 67 -0.75 12.04 -5.13
C LEU A 67 -0.64 13.56 -5.27
N GLY A 68 -0.33 14.29 -4.18
CA GLY A 68 -0.24 15.75 -4.19
C GLY A 68 -1.59 16.46 -4.29
N VAL A 69 -2.70 15.78 -4.01
CA VAL A 69 -4.06 16.32 -4.14
C VAL A 69 -4.72 16.64 -2.79
N ALA A 70 -4.07 16.37 -1.65
CA ALA A 70 -4.64 16.60 -0.32
C ALA A 70 -5.06 18.07 -0.05
N SER A 71 -4.47 19.03 -0.76
CA SER A 71 -4.81 20.45 -0.66
C SER A 71 -5.52 21.00 -1.91
N ALA A 72 -5.81 20.16 -2.90
CA ALA A 72 -6.49 20.58 -4.11
C ALA A 72 -8.01 20.70 -3.83
N PRO A 73 -8.60 21.90 -3.96
CA PRO A 73 -10.04 22.05 -3.76
C PRO A 73 -10.81 21.28 -4.84
N GLY A 74 -11.89 20.60 -4.44
CA GLY A 74 -12.72 19.83 -5.35
C GLY A 74 -12.05 18.56 -5.89
N VAL A 75 -10.99 18.06 -5.25
CA VAL A 75 -10.39 16.76 -5.58
C VAL A 75 -10.30 15.92 -4.31
N GLU A 76 -10.78 14.68 -4.36
CA GLU A 76 -10.73 13.77 -3.23
C GLU A 76 -10.33 12.36 -3.67
N VAL A 77 -9.51 11.70 -2.85
CA VAL A 77 -9.36 10.24 -2.95
C VAL A 77 -10.55 9.59 -2.24
N VAL A 78 -11.46 9.01 -3.02
CA VAL A 78 -12.75 8.48 -2.53
C VAL A 78 -12.71 6.99 -2.21
N ALA A 79 -11.75 6.25 -2.76
CA ALA A 79 -11.49 4.85 -2.42
C ALA A 79 -10.03 4.48 -2.69
N ALA A 80 -9.53 3.49 -1.97
CA ALA A 80 -8.24 2.87 -2.24
C ALA A 80 -8.28 1.38 -1.89
N ASP A 81 -7.67 0.56 -2.75
CA ASP A 81 -7.59 -0.88 -2.58
C ASP A 81 -6.15 -1.35 -2.77
N PHE A 82 -5.64 -2.15 -1.85
CA PHE A 82 -4.36 -2.83 -2.02
C PHE A 82 -4.48 -3.88 -3.13
N ARG A 83 -3.49 -3.95 -4.02
CA ARG A 83 -3.47 -4.90 -5.14
C ARG A 83 -2.39 -5.94 -4.96
N GLU A 84 -1.15 -5.50 -4.78
CA GLU A 84 -0.01 -6.39 -4.62
C GLU A 84 1.19 -5.67 -4.00
N LEU A 85 2.04 -6.44 -3.31
CA LEU A 85 3.45 -6.13 -3.16
C LEU A 85 4.16 -6.71 -4.36
N ARG A 86 4.54 -5.84 -5.28
CA ARG A 86 5.33 -6.17 -6.46
C ARG A 86 6.80 -6.06 -6.09
N THR A 87 7.60 -7.09 -6.37
CA THR A 87 8.98 -7.20 -5.86
C THR A 87 9.86 -8.01 -6.79
N ASP A 88 11.19 -7.88 -6.66
CA ASP A 88 12.17 -8.85 -7.17
C ASP A 88 12.46 -9.94 -6.12
N GLU A 89 13.18 -11.02 -6.49
CA GLU A 89 13.57 -12.08 -5.56
C GLU A 89 14.47 -11.55 -4.43
N ALA A 90 15.36 -10.60 -4.75
CA ALA A 90 16.33 -10.08 -3.79
C ALA A 90 15.62 -9.39 -2.60
N TYR A 91 14.64 -8.53 -2.89
CA TYR A 91 13.82 -7.89 -1.86
C TYR A 91 12.93 -8.91 -1.15
N ARG A 92 12.36 -9.89 -1.87
CA ARG A 92 11.54 -10.95 -1.25
C ARG A 92 12.33 -11.76 -0.21
N ASN A 93 13.58 -12.10 -0.52
CA ASN A 93 14.48 -12.78 0.40
C ASN A 93 14.83 -11.88 1.59
N ALA A 94 15.25 -10.63 1.34
CA ALA A 94 15.56 -9.68 2.40
C ALA A 94 14.37 -9.41 3.35
N LEU A 95 13.15 -9.34 2.80
CA LEU A 95 11.93 -9.18 3.59
C LEU A 95 11.71 -10.38 4.51
N THR A 96 11.90 -11.58 3.98
CA THR A 96 11.70 -12.83 4.72
C THR A 96 12.72 -12.96 5.84
N ASP A 97 13.98 -12.64 5.56
CA ASP A 97 15.08 -12.65 6.54
C ASP A 97 14.86 -11.62 7.64
N ALA A 98 14.45 -10.39 7.29
CA ALA A 98 14.17 -9.32 8.25
C ALA A 98 12.98 -9.66 9.17
N ILE A 99 11.96 -10.35 8.67
CA ILE A 99 10.84 -10.84 9.48
C ILE A 99 11.30 -11.99 10.39
N ALA A 100 12.07 -12.94 9.85
CA ALA A 100 12.56 -14.09 10.60
C ALA A 100 13.47 -13.69 11.77
N ALA A 101 14.21 -12.59 11.61
CA ALA A 101 15.09 -12.05 12.66
C ALA A 101 14.32 -11.57 13.91
N ASP A 102 13.06 -11.15 13.77
CA ASP A 102 12.24 -10.69 14.90
C ASP A 102 10.73 -10.84 14.60
N LEU A 103 10.16 -11.97 14.99
CA LEU A 103 8.73 -12.28 14.83
C LEU A 103 7.84 -11.59 15.88
N GLY A 104 8.41 -11.18 17.02
CA GLY A 104 7.65 -10.63 18.15
C GLY A 104 6.70 -9.49 17.78
N PRO A 105 7.16 -8.47 17.05
CA PRO A 105 6.33 -7.34 16.61
C PRO A 105 5.18 -7.70 15.65
N PHE A 106 5.18 -8.90 15.09
CA PHE A 106 4.14 -9.38 14.18
C PHE A 106 3.12 -10.30 14.87
N ASN A 107 3.40 -10.75 16.11
CA ASN A 107 2.59 -11.72 16.85
C ASN A 107 2.20 -12.91 15.95
N ALA A 108 3.21 -13.61 15.45
CA ALA A 108 3.11 -14.72 14.51
C ALA A 108 4.24 -15.71 14.79
N ASP A 109 4.01 -16.99 14.45
CA ASP A 109 4.95 -18.07 14.73
C ASP A 109 5.86 -18.39 13.54
N SER A 110 5.59 -17.80 12.37
CA SER A 110 6.38 -18.01 11.15
C SER A 110 6.31 -16.82 10.18
N VAL A 111 7.29 -16.71 9.29
CA VAL A 111 7.31 -15.69 8.24
C VAL A 111 6.12 -15.83 7.29
N ASP A 112 5.77 -17.06 6.89
CA ASP A 112 4.61 -17.31 6.03
C ASP A 112 3.30 -16.86 6.68
N GLU A 113 3.18 -17.03 7.99
CA GLU A 113 2.05 -16.50 8.74
C GLU A 113 2.02 -14.98 8.70
N VAL A 114 3.15 -14.29 8.93
CA VAL A 114 3.23 -12.82 8.83
C VAL A 114 2.79 -12.34 7.45
N LEU A 115 3.34 -12.93 6.39
CA LEU A 115 3.03 -12.53 5.02
C LEU A 115 1.56 -12.74 4.71
N ARG A 116 1.00 -13.89 5.04
CA ARG A 116 -0.44 -14.16 4.86
C ARG A 116 -1.31 -13.24 5.72
N LYS A 117 -0.90 -12.96 6.95
CA LYS A 117 -1.62 -12.13 7.92
C LYS A 117 -1.78 -10.70 7.45
N TYR A 118 -0.78 -10.13 6.78
CA TYR A 118 -0.79 -8.73 6.36
C TYR A 118 -1.02 -8.56 4.86
N LEU A 119 -0.32 -9.32 4.02
CA LEU A 119 -0.35 -9.21 2.56
C LEU A 119 -1.31 -10.20 1.90
N GLY A 120 -1.89 -11.15 2.64
CA GLY A 120 -2.73 -12.20 2.06
C GLY A 120 -1.92 -13.05 1.07
N SER A 121 -2.46 -13.23 -0.13
CA SER A 121 -1.77 -13.90 -1.25
C SER A 121 -1.19 -12.92 -2.27
N SER A 122 -1.11 -11.63 -1.94
CA SER A 122 -0.85 -10.55 -2.89
C SER A 122 0.62 -10.14 -2.91
N VAL A 123 1.54 -11.12 -2.98
CA VAL A 123 2.97 -10.88 -3.21
C VAL A 123 3.31 -11.42 -4.60
N HIS A 124 3.82 -10.55 -5.46
CA HIS A 124 4.13 -10.87 -6.85
C HIS A 124 5.61 -10.59 -7.11
N VAL A 125 6.36 -11.66 -7.31
CA VAL A 125 7.78 -11.60 -7.68
C VAL A 125 7.88 -11.47 -9.20
N ARG A 126 8.71 -10.55 -9.67
CA ARG A 126 8.99 -10.31 -11.10
C ARG A 126 10.47 -10.56 -11.40
N ASP A 127 10.73 -11.13 -12.57
CA ASP A 127 12.07 -11.39 -13.13
C ASP A 127 12.85 -10.10 -13.45
#